data_AF-A0A445C3S8-F1
#
_entry.id   AF-A0A445C3S8-F1
#
_cell.length_a   1.000
_cell.length_b   1.000
_cell.length_c   1.000
_cell.angle_alpha   90.00
_cell.angle_beta   90.00
_cell.angle_gamma   90.00
#
_symmetry.space_group_name_H-M   'P 1'
#
loop_
_entity.id
_entity.type
_entity.pdbx_description
1 polymer ?
#
loop_
_entity_poly.entity_id
_entity_poly.type
_entity_poly.pdbx_seq_one_letter_code
_entity_poly.pdbx_strand_id
1 'polypeptide(L)'
;MEDYDSFSLLKTELFDFFCYVSDSGTGLREELIIEFLLLKQSRFYSENACQAFSDWFIFSRLHSKPGLLARCFIPDKYHRLCDEYELARAHFYDLTKDDGFNGICCSLHDWYKSGKKRCTADLKLLGIDKSLVAESGVLKGHADAIEEGLVVDGDGVIPVPNVSSYVLSQVILFLEKKQHFQETHDKAAAHYEAWSTAFFNRNSLILPELHQAAQDLQIPSLLESIGKVQKRKEGGHLNDNLSSEMFHYFCGMAGTNKRSRAILEELNNIKLFRGLDKVACEKFGIWFTQIGDLGRDHHNEFKTLMKSPHFSQVCLSLYWGDERLQFAQVSLRSQDGKVLKIDKSVAVDESVFLRRCVRCSGWWTEIPVSIRSPVLSSVIDFCYKVWDFHKIYGSRRIKEGLVVVDHFRGWVTEFLKNNIDMLSELYEAADFLEIPSLMLLTTEDVTDLVTRPLDKASVLSGKVSFSRMLSSLFFKFT
;
A
#
# COMPACT_ATOMS: atom_id res chain seq x y z
N MET A 1 -54.89 -8.73 3.28
CA MET A 1 -54.31 -9.66 4.27
C MET A 1 -53.05 -10.35 3.73
N GLU A 2 -52.78 -10.33 2.42
CA GLU A 2 -51.56 -10.89 1.81
C GLU A 2 -50.31 -9.95 1.90
N ASP A 3 -50.46 -8.64 2.09
CA ASP A 3 -49.32 -7.70 2.20
C ASP A 3 -48.59 -7.74 3.56
N TYR A 4 -49.17 -8.37 4.58
CA TYR A 4 -48.55 -8.42 5.91
C TYR A 4 -47.38 -9.42 5.96
N ASP A 5 -47.46 -10.49 5.14
CA ASP A 5 -46.44 -11.54 5.11
C ASP A 5 -45.17 -11.08 4.38
N SER A 6 -45.28 -10.31 3.29
CA SER A 6 -44.14 -9.82 2.52
C SER A 6 -43.26 -8.84 3.32
N PHE A 7 -43.89 -7.98 4.15
CA PHE A 7 -43.16 -7.02 4.98
C PHE A 7 -42.41 -7.69 6.13
N SER A 8 -42.97 -8.76 6.70
CA SER A 8 -42.31 -9.55 7.75
C SER A 8 -41.08 -10.31 7.23
N LEU A 9 -41.14 -10.77 5.97
CA LEU A 9 -40.05 -11.46 5.30
C LEU A 9 -38.86 -10.52 5.07
N LEU A 10 -39.11 -9.31 4.55
CA LEU A 10 -38.08 -8.31 4.28
C LEU A 10 -37.31 -7.89 5.54
N LYS A 11 -38.01 -7.69 6.66
CA LYS A 11 -37.37 -7.34 7.95
C LYS A 11 -36.43 -8.43 8.45
N THR A 12 -36.82 -9.69 8.23
CA THR A 12 -36.00 -10.85 8.58
C THR A 12 -34.76 -10.93 7.69
N GLU A 13 -34.90 -10.70 6.38
CA GLU A 13 -33.77 -10.63 5.45
C GLU A 13 -32.78 -9.51 5.80
N LEU A 14 -33.29 -8.31 6.14
CA LEU A 14 -32.45 -7.18 6.55
C LEU A 14 -31.67 -7.49 7.83
N PHE A 15 -32.34 -8.03 8.84
CA PHE A 15 -31.68 -8.42 10.09
C PHE A 15 -30.57 -9.45 9.84
N ASP A 16 -30.87 -10.52 9.11
CA ASP A 16 -29.89 -11.54 8.77
C ASP A 16 -28.72 -10.99 7.94
N PHE A 17 -28.99 -10.07 7.01
CA PHE A 17 -27.96 -9.38 6.23
C PHE A 17 -27.00 -8.59 7.13
N PHE A 18 -27.51 -7.76 8.04
CA PHE A 18 -26.64 -6.95 8.89
C PHE A 18 -25.91 -7.78 9.95
N CYS A 19 -26.52 -8.84 10.47
CA CYS A 19 -25.80 -9.83 11.30
C CYS A 19 -24.67 -10.48 10.49
N TYR A 20 -24.94 -10.92 9.26
CA TYR A 20 -23.92 -11.47 8.36
C TYR A 20 -22.79 -10.46 8.09
N VAL A 21 -23.10 -9.19 7.82
CA VAL A 21 -22.10 -8.15 7.58
C VAL A 21 -21.27 -7.88 8.84
N SER A 22 -21.91 -7.85 10.01
CA SER A 22 -21.23 -7.68 11.31
C SER A 22 -20.24 -8.82 11.60
N ASP A 23 -20.62 -10.05 11.22
CA ASP A 23 -19.83 -11.27 11.39
C ASP A 23 -18.81 -11.51 10.26
N SER A 24 -18.99 -10.86 9.10
CA SER A 24 -18.09 -10.98 7.97
C SER A 24 -16.74 -10.30 8.25
N GLY A 25 -15.69 -10.70 7.52
CA GLY A 25 -14.35 -10.10 7.65
C GLY A 25 -14.35 -8.57 7.50
N THR A 26 -13.28 -7.91 7.92
CA THR A 26 -13.21 -6.45 8.08
C THR A 26 -13.60 -5.65 6.83
N GLY A 27 -13.40 -6.18 5.61
CA GLY A 27 -13.67 -5.47 4.37
C GLY A 27 -15.14 -5.08 4.16
N LEU A 28 -16.07 -6.05 4.19
CA LEU A 28 -17.49 -5.78 3.93
C LEU A 28 -18.09 -4.85 4.99
N ARG A 29 -17.63 -5.01 6.23
CA ARG A 29 -18.02 -4.18 7.36
C ARG A 29 -17.54 -2.74 7.21
N GLU A 30 -16.28 -2.53 6.81
CA GLU A 30 -15.74 -1.20 6.54
C GLU A 30 -16.51 -0.51 5.40
N GLU A 31 -16.82 -1.24 4.32
CA GLU A 31 -17.62 -0.70 3.21
C GLU A 31 -19.03 -0.28 3.66
N LEU A 32 -19.71 -1.09 4.49
CA LEU A 32 -21.03 -0.75 5.02
C LEU A 32 -20.99 0.48 5.95
N ILE A 33 -19.96 0.59 6.80
CA ILE A 33 -19.75 1.77 7.65
C ILE A 33 -19.53 3.02 6.79
N ILE A 34 -18.74 2.90 5.72
CA ILE A 34 -18.49 4.01 4.80
C ILE A 34 -19.78 4.47 4.12
N GLU A 35 -20.58 3.55 3.57
CA GLU A 35 -21.84 3.92 2.92
C GLU A 35 -22.84 4.51 3.93
N PHE A 36 -22.88 3.99 5.16
CA PHE A 36 -23.68 4.57 6.24
C PHE A 36 -23.27 6.02 6.55
N LEU A 37 -21.96 6.30 6.61
CA LEU A 37 -21.47 7.67 6.83
C LEU A 37 -21.83 8.60 5.66
N LEU A 38 -21.80 8.12 4.42
CA LEU A 38 -22.26 8.88 3.26
C LEU A 38 -23.76 9.18 3.32
N LEU A 39 -24.58 8.21 3.71
CA LEU A 39 -26.01 8.41 3.92
C LEU A 39 -26.28 9.40 5.07
N LYS A 40 -25.51 9.34 6.16
CA LYS A 40 -25.59 10.32 7.26
C LYS A 40 -25.25 11.75 6.78
N GLN A 41 -24.21 11.89 5.95
CA GLN A 41 -23.80 13.20 5.40
C GLN A 41 -24.79 13.77 4.38
N SER A 42 -25.49 12.91 3.64
CA SER A 42 -26.45 13.31 2.61
C SER A 42 -27.69 14.03 3.14
N ARG A 43 -27.93 14.00 4.46
CA ARG A 43 -29.13 14.53 5.14
C ARG A 43 -30.46 13.93 4.63
N PHE A 44 -30.44 12.80 3.92
CA PHE A 44 -31.66 12.08 3.51
C PHE A 44 -32.41 11.44 4.68
N TYR A 45 -31.73 11.26 5.82
CA TYR A 45 -32.29 10.64 7.03
C TYR A 45 -32.10 11.54 8.25
N SER A 46 -33.00 11.40 9.23
CA SER A 46 -32.91 12.15 10.48
C SER A 46 -31.70 11.72 11.31
N GLU A 47 -31.20 12.63 12.15
CA GLU A 47 -30.09 12.35 13.07
C GLU A 47 -30.44 11.20 14.03
N ASN A 48 -31.70 11.14 14.49
CA ASN A 48 -32.22 10.07 15.34
C ASN A 48 -32.18 8.70 14.65
N ALA A 49 -32.56 8.63 13.37
CA ALA A 49 -32.51 7.39 12.60
C ALA A 49 -31.07 6.90 12.39
N CYS A 50 -30.14 7.82 12.10
CA CYS A 50 -28.72 7.51 11.99
C CYS A 50 -28.13 7.03 13.32
N GLN A 51 -28.49 7.68 14.43
CA GLN A 51 -28.03 7.31 15.77
C GLN A 51 -28.55 5.92 16.16
N ALA A 52 -29.84 5.66 15.94
CA ALA A 52 -30.45 4.35 16.17
C ALA A 52 -29.77 3.23 15.38
N PHE A 53 -29.42 3.47 14.11
CA PHE A 53 -28.65 2.51 13.31
C PHE A 53 -27.26 2.27 13.88
N SER A 54 -26.55 3.33 14.28
CA SER A 54 -25.20 3.21 14.87
C SER A 54 -25.22 2.40 16.16
N ASP A 55 -26.16 2.72 17.06
CA ASP A 55 -26.29 2.04 18.36
C ASP A 55 -26.65 0.57 18.17
N TRP A 56 -27.58 0.28 17.26
CA TRP A 56 -27.95 -1.09 16.94
C TRP A 56 -26.80 -1.87 16.28
N PHE A 57 -26.06 -1.27 15.34
CA PHE A 57 -24.95 -1.92 14.65
C PHE A 57 -23.76 -2.22 15.59
N ILE A 58 -23.55 -1.38 16.60
CA ILE A 58 -22.59 -1.64 17.68
C ILE A 58 -23.11 -2.76 18.59
N PHE A 59 -24.40 -2.74 18.93
CA PHE A 59 -25.04 -3.75 19.76
C PHE A 59 -24.99 -5.15 19.11
N SER A 60 -25.30 -5.25 17.82
CA SER A 60 -25.32 -6.51 17.07
C SER A 60 -23.95 -7.18 16.97
N ARG A 61 -22.86 -6.40 17.04
CA ARG A 61 -21.47 -6.91 17.08
C ARG A 61 -21.20 -7.85 18.25
N LEU A 62 -21.89 -7.65 19.37
CA LEU A 62 -21.67 -8.46 20.57
C LEU A 62 -22.33 -9.83 20.48
N HIS A 63 -23.22 -10.05 19.50
CA HIS A 63 -24.18 -11.14 19.49
C HIS A 63 -24.28 -11.77 18.09
N SER A 64 -23.24 -12.51 17.70
CA SER A 64 -23.16 -13.22 16.42
C SER A 64 -24.05 -14.47 16.36
N LYS A 65 -24.44 -14.90 15.16
CA LYS A 65 -25.37 -16.03 14.98
C LYS A 65 -24.72 -17.33 15.49
N PRO A 66 -25.36 -18.14 16.36
CA PRO A 66 -24.75 -19.32 16.99
C PRO A 66 -24.27 -20.42 16.02
N GLY A 67 -24.64 -20.33 14.73
CA GLY A 67 -24.48 -21.38 13.72
C GLY A 67 -23.04 -21.75 13.35
N LEU A 68 -22.04 -20.90 13.65
CA LEU A 68 -20.62 -21.21 13.39
C LEU A 68 -19.86 -21.69 14.62
N LEU A 69 -20.35 -21.42 15.84
CA LEU A 69 -19.70 -21.79 17.11
C LEU A 69 -20.27 -23.07 17.74
N ALA A 70 -21.35 -23.62 17.19
CA ALA A 70 -22.05 -24.82 17.70
C ALA A 70 -21.20 -26.11 17.71
N ARG A 71 -20.00 -26.12 17.11
CA ARG A 71 -19.12 -27.31 17.09
C ARG A 71 -18.12 -27.41 18.24
N CYS A 72 -17.96 -26.37 19.09
CA CYS A 72 -16.81 -26.34 20.01
C CYS A 72 -17.08 -25.99 21.49
N PHE A 73 -18.32 -25.81 21.98
CA PHE A 73 -18.51 -25.35 23.38
C PHE A 73 -19.66 -25.98 24.20
N ILE A 74 -19.48 -25.80 25.52
CA ILE A 74 -20.26 -26.25 26.68
C ILE A 74 -21.72 -25.74 26.61
N PRO A 75 -22.73 -26.59 26.90
CA PRO A 75 -24.17 -26.27 26.76
C PRO A 75 -24.62 -24.95 27.39
N ASP A 76 -24.10 -24.58 28.56
CA ASP A 76 -24.52 -23.37 29.29
C ASP A 76 -24.13 -22.06 28.61
N LYS A 77 -23.04 -22.04 27.83
CA LYS A 77 -22.65 -20.85 27.04
C LYS A 77 -23.53 -20.67 25.80
N TYR A 78 -24.10 -21.76 25.29
CA TYR A 78 -24.94 -21.72 24.10
C TYR A 78 -26.29 -21.05 24.38
N HIS A 79 -26.92 -21.35 25.52
CA HIS A 79 -28.17 -20.71 25.91
C HIS A 79 -28.05 -19.20 26.08
N ARG A 80 -26.99 -18.71 26.74
CA ARG A 80 -26.76 -17.26 26.88
C ARG A 80 -26.63 -16.56 25.52
N LEU A 81 -25.92 -17.15 24.56
CA LEU A 81 -25.75 -16.59 23.22
C LEU A 81 -27.08 -16.56 22.43
N CYS A 82 -27.95 -17.57 22.61
CA CYS A 82 -29.28 -17.58 22.01
C CYS A 82 -30.17 -16.46 22.57
N ASP A 83 -30.19 -16.27 23.90
CA ASP A 83 -30.98 -15.22 24.54
C ASP A 83 -30.54 -13.82 24.10
N GLU A 84 -29.23 -13.61 23.98
CA GLU A 84 -28.65 -12.36 23.50
C GLU A 84 -28.95 -12.07 22.02
N TYR A 85 -28.95 -13.10 21.16
CA TYR A 85 -29.33 -12.97 19.75
C TYR A 85 -30.80 -12.61 19.58
N GLU A 86 -31.70 -13.25 20.33
CA GLU A 86 -33.13 -12.92 20.30
C GLU A 86 -33.41 -11.51 20.86
N LEU A 87 -32.61 -11.04 21.83
CA LEU A 87 -32.68 -9.66 22.31
C LEU A 87 -32.25 -8.65 21.24
N ALA A 88 -31.15 -8.91 20.52
CA ALA A 88 -30.70 -8.09 19.39
C ALA A 88 -31.72 -8.05 18.25
N ARG A 89 -32.36 -9.18 18.01
CA ARG A 89 -33.46 -9.30 17.08
C ARG A 89 -34.64 -8.43 17.51
N ALA A 90 -35.19 -8.63 18.71
CA ALA A 90 -36.30 -7.84 19.21
C ALA A 90 -36.03 -6.32 19.11
N HIS A 91 -34.84 -5.89 19.50
CA HIS A 91 -34.43 -4.48 19.40
C HIS A 91 -34.40 -3.96 17.96
N PHE A 92 -33.88 -4.74 17.00
CA PHE A 92 -33.93 -4.38 15.58
C PHE A 92 -35.37 -4.19 15.09
N TYR A 93 -36.26 -5.13 15.41
CA TYR A 93 -37.65 -5.08 14.95
C TYR A 93 -38.39 -3.86 15.53
N ASP A 94 -38.08 -3.47 16.76
CA ASP A 94 -38.60 -2.23 17.35
C ASP A 94 -38.09 -0.98 16.62
N LEU A 95 -36.80 -0.91 16.29
CA LEU A 95 -36.22 0.21 15.52
C LEU A 95 -36.77 0.30 14.09
N THR A 96 -37.05 -0.83 13.44
CA THR A 96 -37.67 -0.84 12.09
C THR A 96 -39.14 -0.37 12.06
N LYS A 97 -39.72 0.03 13.20
CA LYS A 97 -40.99 0.76 13.24
C LYS A 97 -40.80 2.25 12.92
N ASP A 98 -39.58 2.76 13.03
CA ASP A 98 -39.21 4.10 12.56
C ASP A 98 -38.92 4.05 11.05
N ASP A 99 -39.66 4.85 10.28
CA ASP A 99 -39.54 4.88 8.82
C ASP A 99 -38.14 5.35 8.36
N GLY A 100 -37.49 6.22 9.14
CA GLY A 100 -36.13 6.70 8.87
C GLY A 100 -35.10 5.58 9.02
N PHE A 101 -35.13 4.85 10.14
CA PHE A 101 -34.26 3.70 10.37
C PHE A 101 -34.49 2.60 9.32
N ASN A 102 -35.75 2.30 9.02
CA ASN A 102 -36.10 1.31 8.00
C ASN A 102 -35.60 1.72 6.60
N GLY A 103 -35.73 3.01 6.24
CA GLY A 103 -35.20 3.56 5.00
C GLY A 103 -33.68 3.45 4.87
N ILE A 104 -32.92 3.72 5.95
CA ILE A 104 -31.47 3.52 6.00
C ILE A 104 -31.13 2.04 5.74
N CYS A 105 -31.81 1.13 6.45
CA CYS A 105 -31.58 -0.30 6.33
C CYS A 105 -31.81 -0.82 4.90
N CYS A 106 -32.93 -0.45 4.29
CA CYS A 106 -33.25 -0.79 2.91
C CYS A 106 -32.21 -0.21 1.93
N SER A 107 -31.80 1.05 2.10
CA SER A 107 -30.83 1.69 1.21
C SER A 107 -29.46 1.02 1.25
N LEU A 108 -28.97 0.66 2.44
CA LEU A 108 -27.72 -0.07 2.61
C LEU A 108 -27.80 -1.49 2.02
N HIS A 109 -28.93 -2.16 2.21
CA HIS A 109 -29.14 -3.49 1.64
C HIS A 109 -29.27 -3.48 0.11
N ASP A 110 -29.97 -2.49 -0.45
CA ASP A 110 -30.09 -2.30 -1.90
C ASP A 110 -28.75 -1.91 -2.52
N TRP A 111 -27.97 -1.05 -1.85
CA TRP A 111 -26.58 -0.76 -2.22
C TRP A 111 -25.78 -2.05 -2.33
N TYR A 112 -25.83 -2.91 -1.31
CA TYR A 112 -25.13 -4.20 -1.28
C TYR A 112 -25.61 -5.14 -2.40
N LYS A 113 -26.94 -5.33 -2.54
CA LYS A 113 -27.53 -6.21 -3.57
C LYS A 113 -27.26 -5.72 -4.99
N SER A 114 -27.15 -4.41 -5.20
CA SER A 114 -26.94 -3.83 -6.54
C SER A 114 -25.59 -4.21 -7.16
N GLY A 115 -24.66 -4.78 -6.39
CA GLY A 115 -23.34 -5.18 -6.88
C GLY A 115 -22.50 -4.02 -7.42
N LYS A 116 -22.98 -2.78 -7.29
CA LYS A 116 -22.22 -1.58 -7.59
C LYS A 116 -21.21 -1.42 -6.47
N LYS A 117 -20.06 -2.06 -6.64
CA LYS A 117 -18.79 -1.58 -6.10
C LYS A 117 -18.62 -0.13 -6.58
N ARG A 118 -19.24 0.85 -5.91
CA ARG A 118 -18.59 2.14 -5.81
C ARG A 118 -17.26 1.78 -5.16
N CYS A 119 -16.17 1.89 -5.90
CA CYS A 119 -14.85 1.87 -5.28
C CYS A 119 -14.93 2.89 -4.15
N THR A 120 -15.05 2.42 -2.91
CA THR A 120 -14.84 3.21 -1.73
C THR A 120 -13.35 3.54 -1.77
N ALA A 121 -13.02 4.59 -2.51
CA ALA A 121 -11.73 5.23 -2.40
C ALA A 121 -11.53 5.47 -0.91
N ASP A 122 -10.41 4.97 -0.36
CA ASP A 122 -9.94 5.27 0.99
C ASP A 122 -10.33 6.71 1.36
N LEU A 123 -11.29 6.89 2.27
CA LEU A 123 -11.66 8.21 2.81
C LEU A 123 -10.53 8.68 3.71
N LYS A 124 -9.41 9.04 3.08
CA LYS A 124 -8.22 9.57 3.73
C LYS A 124 -8.23 11.06 3.52
N LEU A 125 -8.33 11.80 4.63
CA LEU A 125 -8.12 13.24 4.61
C LEU A 125 -6.65 13.51 4.22
N LEU A 126 -6.47 14.30 3.17
CA LEU A 126 -5.17 14.78 2.73
C LEU A 126 -5.17 16.30 2.88
N GLY A 127 -4.22 16.81 3.66
CA GLY A 127 -4.00 18.25 3.75
C GLY A 127 -3.37 18.74 2.45
N ILE A 128 -3.81 19.91 1.97
CA ILE A 128 -3.22 20.62 0.84
C ILE A 128 -3.04 22.09 1.24
N ASP A 129 -1.90 22.68 0.88
CA ASP A 129 -1.69 24.12 1.09
C ASP A 129 -2.65 24.92 0.20
N LYS A 130 -3.23 26.00 0.76
CA LYS A 130 -4.13 26.90 0.05
C LYS A 130 -3.46 27.51 -1.20
N SER A 131 -2.15 27.72 -1.21
CA SER A 131 -1.44 28.21 -2.40
C SER A 131 -1.54 27.26 -3.59
N LEU A 132 -1.58 25.95 -3.33
CA LEU A 132 -1.63 24.91 -4.36
C LEU A 132 -3.03 24.74 -4.95
N VAL A 133 -4.05 25.09 -4.18
CA VAL A 133 -5.46 25.04 -4.61
C VAL A 133 -5.69 25.90 -5.87
N ALA A 134 -4.95 26.99 -6.03
CA ALA A 134 -5.07 27.89 -7.18
C ALA A 134 -4.73 27.25 -8.53
N GLU A 135 -3.98 26.14 -8.55
CA GLU A 135 -3.62 25.39 -9.76
C GLU A 135 -4.73 24.42 -10.22
N SER A 136 -5.73 24.18 -9.38
CA SER A 136 -6.90 23.34 -9.70
C SER A 136 -8.13 24.23 -9.85
N GLY A 137 -8.72 24.25 -11.05
CA GLY A 137 -9.95 25.02 -11.29
C GLY A 137 -11.09 24.60 -10.35
N VAL A 138 -11.20 23.29 -10.08
CA VAL A 138 -12.24 22.73 -9.20
C VAL A 138 -11.98 23.03 -7.73
N LEU A 139 -10.77 22.73 -7.22
CA LEU A 139 -10.46 22.99 -5.81
C LEU A 139 -10.51 24.49 -5.50
N LYS A 140 -10.07 25.34 -6.43
CA LYS A 140 -10.20 26.79 -6.32
C LYS A 140 -11.65 27.23 -6.21
N GLY A 141 -12.53 26.76 -7.09
CA GLY A 141 -13.96 27.09 -7.00
C GLY A 141 -14.59 26.69 -5.66
N HIS A 142 -14.18 25.55 -5.10
CA HIS A 142 -14.61 25.15 -3.77
C HIS A 142 -14.04 26.03 -2.65
N ALA A 143 -12.75 26.38 -2.70
CA ALA A 143 -12.13 27.27 -1.72
C ALA A 143 -12.74 28.67 -1.75
N ASP A 144 -12.96 29.24 -2.94
CA ASP A 144 -13.62 30.52 -3.13
C ASP A 144 -15.05 30.49 -2.56
N ALA A 145 -15.82 29.43 -2.81
CA ALA A 145 -17.17 29.26 -2.25
C ALA A 145 -17.17 29.11 -0.71
N ILE A 146 -16.14 28.50 -0.12
CA ILE A 146 -15.97 28.43 1.34
C ILE A 146 -15.66 29.83 1.90
N GLU A 147 -14.77 30.58 1.27
CA GLU A 147 -14.40 31.95 1.69
C GLU A 147 -15.55 32.94 1.59
N GLU A 148 -16.40 32.79 0.57
CA GLU A 148 -17.61 33.60 0.39
C GLU A 148 -18.76 33.20 1.35
N GLY A 149 -18.56 32.18 2.20
CA GLY A 149 -19.58 31.70 3.13
C GLY A 149 -20.77 31.05 2.42
N LEU A 150 -20.63 30.67 1.15
CA LEU A 150 -21.65 29.97 0.37
C LEU A 150 -21.77 28.50 0.81
N VAL A 151 -20.78 27.98 1.54
CA VAL A 151 -20.78 26.65 2.15
C VAL A 151 -20.84 26.81 3.67
N VAL A 152 -22.03 26.61 4.25
CA VAL A 152 -22.35 27.08 5.62
C VAL A 152 -21.92 26.11 6.74
N ASP A 153 -21.66 24.81 6.48
CA ASP A 153 -21.48 23.79 7.54
C ASP A 153 -20.39 22.71 7.29
N GLY A 154 -19.40 22.95 6.43
CA GLY A 154 -18.37 21.94 6.13
C GLY A 154 -17.09 22.13 6.93
N ASP A 155 -16.51 21.05 7.47
CA ASP A 155 -15.20 21.00 8.17
C ASP A 155 -13.99 21.39 7.29
N GLY A 156 -14.18 22.21 6.25
CA GLY A 156 -13.19 22.53 5.22
C GLY A 156 -12.86 21.36 4.28
N VAL A 157 -13.61 20.27 4.34
CA VAL A 157 -13.35 19.05 3.55
C VAL A 157 -14.00 19.16 2.17
N ILE A 158 -13.18 19.16 1.13
CA ILE A 158 -13.64 19.15 -0.27
C ILE A 158 -13.69 17.70 -0.76
N PRO A 159 -14.87 17.16 -1.11
CA PRO A 159 -14.96 15.81 -1.66
C PRO A 159 -14.38 15.78 -3.08
N VAL A 160 -13.43 14.87 -3.32
CA VAL A 160 -12.88 14.61 -4.65
C VAL A 160 -13.41 13.26 -5.14
N PRO A 161 -14.49 13.24 -5.94
CA PRO A 161 -15.05 11.98 -6.42
C PRO A 161 -14.10 11.31 -7.42
N ASN A 162 -14.14 9.98 -7.50
CA ASN A 162 -13.47 9.16 -8.52
C ASN A 162 -11.93 9.19 -8.53
N VAL A 163 -11.28 9.82 -7.55
CA VAL A 163 -9.82 9.79 -7.40
C VAL A 163 -9.46 8.99 -6.15
N SER A 164 -8.61 7.96 -6.30
CA SER A 164 -8.14 7.21 -5.13
C SER A 164 -7.25 8.09 -4.25
N SER A 165 -7.22 7.81 -2.93
CA SER A 165 -6.36 8.56 -1.99
C SER A 165 -4.89 8.55 -2.40
N TYR A 166 -4.42 7.45 -3.01
CA TYR A 166 -3.06 7.34 -3.53
C TYR A 166 -2.84 8.28 -4.72
N VAL A 167 -3.72 8.25 -5.72
CA VAL A 167 -3.60 9.13 -6.90
C VAL A 167 -3.68 10.59 -6.48
N LEU A 168 -4.62 10.95 -5.59
CA LEU A 168 -4.75 12.30 -5.06
C LEU A 168 -3.48 12.74 -4.31
N SER A 169 -2.86 11.86 -3.53
CA SER A 169 -1.58 12.17 -2.86
C SER A 169 -0.44 12.45 -3.86
N GLN A 170 -0.42 11.77 -5.01
CA GLN A 170 0.56 12.02 -6.05
C GLN A 170 0.28 13.33 -6.80
N VAL A 171 -1.00 13.69 -7.00
CA VAL A 171 -1.39 15.00 -7.53
C VAL A 171 -0.90 16.12 -6.59
N ILE A 172 -1.16 16.00 -5.28
CA ILE A 172 -0.70 16.98 -4.27
C ILE A 172 0.82 17.12 -4.29
N LEU A 173 1.55 16.00 -4.25
CA LEU A 173 3.02 15.99 -4.32
C LEU A 173 3.54 16.69 -5.58
N PHE A 174 2.88 16.50 -6.72
CA PHE A 174 3.25 17.16 -7.97
C PHE A 174 3.10 18.68 -7.88
N LEU A 175 1.97 19.15 -7.33
CA LEU A 175 1.72 20.57 -7.15
C LEU A 175 2.72 21.20 -6.19
N GLU A 176 2.97 20.57 -5.02
CA GLU A 176 3.95 21.03 -4.03
C GLU A 176 5.34 21.20 -4.65
N LYS A 177 5.79 20.19 -5.41
CA LYS A 177 7.12 20.24 -6.03
C LYS A 177 7.18 21.27 -7.13
N LYS A 178 6.15 21.39 -7.97
CA LYS A 178 6.08 22.44 -8.99
C LYS A 178 6.17 23.83 -8.36
N GLN A 179 5.39 24.11 -7.31
CA GLN A 179 5.44 25.39 -6.60
C GLN A 179 6.85 25.65 -6.04
N HIS A 180 7.44 24.65 -5.37
CA HIS A 180 8.78 24.77 -4.84
C HIS A 180 9.82 25.15 -5.91
N PHE A 181 9.75 24.52 -7.09
CA PHE A 181 10.64 24.85 -8.20
C PHE A 181 10.35 26.23 -8.83
N GLN A 182 9.10 26.71 -8.82
CA GLN A 182 8.76 28.05 -9.28
C GLN A 182 9.30 29.15 -8.35
N GLU A 183 9.37 28.88 -7.05
CA GLU A 183 9.89 29.82 -6.05
C GLU A 183 11.43 29.93 -6.10
N THR A 184 12.13 28.86 -6.48
CA THR A 184 13.57 28.90 -6.73
C THR A 184 13.89 29.38 -8.16
N HIS A 185 14.62 30.48 -8.30
CA HIS A 185 14.99 31.12 -9.59
C HIS A 185 15.60 30.18 -10.68
N ASP A 186 15.60 30.66 -11.94
CA ASP A 186 16.05 30.13 -13.26
C ASP A 186 16.86 28.82 -13.35
N LYS A 187 17.79 28.53 -12.43
CA LYS A 187 18.48 27.23 -12.38
C LYS A 187 17.50 26.07 -12.10
N ALA A 188 16.34 26.36 -11.49
CA ALA A 188 15.32 25.39 -11.15
C ALA A 188 14.63 24.72 -12.36
N ALA A 189 14.59 25.37 -13.53
CA ALA A 189 13.84 24.85 -14.67
C ALA A 189 14.38 23.49 -15.16
N ALA A 190 15.71 23.34 -15.24
CA ALA A 190 16.34 22.07 -15.61
C ALA A 190 16.11 20.98 -14.56
N HIS A 191 16.13 21.35 -13.27
CA HIS A 191 15.85 20.43 -12.18
C HIS A 191 14.37 20.00 -12.16
N TYR A 192 13.44 20.90 -12.48
CA TYR A 192 12.02 20.59 -12.57
C TYR A 192 11.71 19.65 -13.73
N GLU A 193 12.27 19.86 -14.92
CA GLU A 193 12.09 18.95 -16.07
C GLU A 193 12.65 17.55 -15.76
N ALA A 194 13.81 17.46 -15.12
CA ALA A 194 14.37 16.18 -14.68
C ALA A 194 13.50 15.50 -13.62
N TRP A 195 13.07 16.25 -12.59
CA TRP A 195 12.23 15.74 -11.51
C TRP A 195 10.86 15.30 -12.01
N SER A 196 10.18 16.11 -12.83
CA SER A 196 8.87 15.78 -13.39
C SER A 196 8.93 14.55 -14.28
N THR A 197 9.98 14.41 -15.10
CA THR A 197 10.22 13.20 -15.89
C THR A 197 10.33 11.96 -14.99
N ALA A 198 11.12 12.04 -13.90
CA ALA A 198 11.25 10.96 -12.93
C ALA A 198 9.92 10.64 -12.24
N PHE A 199 9.17 11.67 -11.83
CA PHE A 199 7.86 11.53 -11.21
C PHE A 199 6.88 10.73 -12.08
N PHE A 200 6.78 11.04 -13.38
CA PHE A 200 5.87 10.32 -14.28
C PHE A 200 6.36 8.93 -14.67
N ASN A 201 7.67 8.70 -14.71
CA ASN A 201 8.21 7.36 -14.90
C ASN A 201 7.88 6.47 -13.69
N ARG A 202 8.10 6.98 -12.47
CA ARG A 202 7.74 6.31 -11.21
C ARG A 202 6.25 6.01 -11.12
N ASN A 203 5.41 6.94 -11.57
CA ASN A 203 3.97 6.81 -11.57
C ASN A 203 3.41 6.27 -12.90
N SER A 204 4.22 5.57 -13.70
CA SER A 204 3.81 5.10 -15.04
C SER A 204 2.64 4.12 -15.02
N LEU A 205 2.48 3.33 -13.95
CA LEU A 205 1.39 2.38 -13.77
C LEU A 205 0.05 3.06 -13.49
N ILE A 206 0.07 4.19 -12.78
CA ILE A 206 -1.13 4.97 -12.43
C ILE A 206 -1.28 6.21 -13.32
N LEU A 207 -0.57 6.25 -14.45
CA LEU A 207 -0.56 7.41 -15.34
C LEU A 207 -1.94 7.69 -15.96
N PRO A 208 -2.74 6.68 -16.37
CA PRO A 208 -4.13 6.89 -16.79
C PRO A 208 -5.00 7.53 -15.70
N GLU A 209 -4.85 7.08 -14.46
CA GLU A 209 -5.59 7.58 -13.30
C GLU A 209 -5.14 8.98 -12.91
N LEU A 210 -3.84 9.27 -12.98
CA LEU A 210 -3.31 10.64 -12.82
C LEU A 210 -3.84 11.58 -13.90
N HIS A 211 -3.93 11.09 -15.14
CA HIS A 211 -4.49 11.88 -16.23
C HIS A 211 -5.97 12.18 -15.98
N GLN A 212 -6.77 11.16 -15.62
CA GLN A 212 -8.18 11.34 -15.29
C GLN A 212 -8.36 12.30 -14.10
N ALA A 213 -7.60 12.11 -13.02
CA ALA A 213 -7.63 13.00 -11.86
C ALA A 213 -7.26 14.44 -12.22
N ALA A 214 -6.28 14.64 -13.10
CA ALA A 214 -5.90 15.98 -13.58
C ALA A 214 -6.99 16.62 -14.45
N GLN A 215 -7.77 15.83 -15.21
CA GLN A 215 -8.93 16.32 -15.95
C GLN A 215 -10.07 16.70 -15.01
N ASP A 216 -10.41 15.79 -14.08
CA ASP A 216 -11.50 15.97 -13.12
C ASP A 216 -11.26 17.18 -12.21
N LEU A 217 -10.01 17.36 -11.75
CA LEU A 217 -9.58 18.49 -10.92
C LEU A 217 -9.23 19.75 -11.73
N GLN A 218 -9.24 19.67 -13.07
CA GLN A 218 -8.84 20.75 -13.97
C GLN A 218 -7.47 21.34 -13.61
N ILE A 219 -6.41 20.53 -13.66
CA ILE A 219 -5.02 20.92 -13.34
C ILE A 219 -4.20 20.98 -14.65
N PRO A 220 -4.11 22.14 -15.32
CA PRO A 220 -3.54 22.23 -16.67
C PRO A 220 -2.06 21.83 -16.74
N SER A 221 -1.27 22.18 -15.73
CA SER A 221 0.16 21.86 -15.73
C SER A 221 0.46 20.37 -15.59
N LEU A 222 -0.40 19.64 -14.87
CA LEU A 222 -0.27 18.20 -14.74
C LEU A 222 -0.65 17.52 -16.06
N LEU A 223 -1.73 17.98 -16.71
CA LEU A 223 -2.13 17.51 -18.05
C LEU A 223 -1.04 17.76 -19.11
N GLU A 224 -0.45 18.96 -19.14
CA GLU A 224 0.64 19.29 -20.06
C GLU A 224 1.84 18.35 -19.86
N SER A 225 2.22 18.11 -18.60
CA SER A 225 3.37 17.28 -18.27
C SER A 225 3.13 15.80 -18.61
N ILE A 226 1.92 15.28 -18.34
CA ILE A 226 1.52 13.92 -18.75
C ILE A 226 1.54 13.80 -20.29
N GLY A 227 1.02 14.81 -21.01
CA GLY A 227 1.02 14.84 -22.47
C GLY A 227 2.43 14.82 -23.06
N LYS A 228 3.39 15.55 -22.46
CA LYS A 228 4.82 15.49 -22.84
C LYS A 228 5.38 14.07 -22.69
N VAL A 229 5.05 13.38 -21.59
CA VAL A 229 5.53 12.01 -21.32
C VAL A 229 4.89 10.99 -22.27
N GLN A 230 3.60 11.11 -22.56
CA GLN A 230 2.90 10.23 -23.51
C GLN A 230 3.50 10.35 -24.92
N LYS A 231 3.74 11.58 -25.40
CA LYS A 231 4.42 11.83 -26.69
C LYS A 231 5.82 11.20 -26.74
N ARG A 232 6.57 11.21 -25.63
CA ARG A 232 7.88 10.54 -25.54
C ARG A 232 7.75 9.00 -25.61
N LYS A 233 6.68 8.41 -25.03
CA LYS A 233 6.45 6.95 -25.04
C LYS A 233 6.08 6.43 -26.42
N GLU A 234 5.32 7.20 -27.20
CA GLU A 234 4.98 6.85 -28.60
C GLU A 234 6.22 6.79 -29.50
N GLY A 235 7.33 7.44 -29.10
CA GLY A 235 8.63 7.40 -29.76
C GLY A 235 9.48 6.13 -29.55
N GLY A 236 9.00 5.11 -28.82
CA GLY A 236 9.53 3.74 -28.94
C GLY A 236 10.72 3.30 -28.08
N HIS A 237 11.24 4.09 -27.13
CA HIS A 237 12.41 3.69 -26.29
C HIS A 237 12.16 3.80 -24.77
N LEU A 238 11.26 2.95 -24.24
CA LEU A 238 10.93 2.93 -22.80
C LEU A 238 12.11 2.52 -21.88
N ASN A 239 13.05 1.69 -22.35
CA ASN A 239 14.22 1.30 -21.55
C ASN A 239 15.27 2.42 -21.40
N ASP A 240 15.21 3.45 -22.26
CA ASP A 240 16.10 4.61 -22.15
C ASP A 240 15.68 5.55 -21.01
N ASN A 241 14.40 5.50 -20.60
CA ASN A 241 13.88 6.43 -19.59
C ASN A 241 14.36 6.11 -18.17
N LEU A 242 14.30 4.83 -17.75
CA LEU A 242 14.74 4.45 -16.40
C LEU A 242 16.26 4.63 -16.26
N SER A 243 17.04 4.29 -17.28
CA SER A 243 18.48 4.55 -17.28
C SER A 243 18.81 6.04 -17.25
N SER A 244 18.07 6.88 -17.99
CA SER A 244 18.21 8.34 -17.92
C SER A 244 17.85 8.90 -16.54
N GLU A 245 16.82 8.36 -15.90
CA GLU A 245 16.39 8.79 -14.58
C GLU A 245 17.41 8.44 -13.50
N MET A 246 17.87 7.19 -13.47
CA MET A 246 18.95 6.77 -12.58
C MET A 246 20.22 7.58 -12.81
N PHE A 247 20.56 7.86 -14.08
CA PHE A 247 21.69 8.72 -14.42
C PHE A 247 21.58 10.10 -13.76
N HIS A 248 20.47 10.80 -13.95
CA HIS A 248 20.27 12.12 -13.36
C HIS A 248 20.26 12.10 -11.83
N TYR A 249 19.66 11.06 -11.24
CA TYR A 249 19.69 10.87 -9.80
C TYR A 249 21.13 10.72 -9.29
N PHE A 250 21.94 9.84 -9.90
CA PHE A 250 23.32 9.63 -9.48
C PHE A 250 24.20 10.86 -9.73
N CYS A 251 24.02 11.57 -10.83
CA CYS A 251 24.64 12.88 -11.06
C CYS A 251 24.32 13.86 -9.93
N GLY A 252 23.04 13.94 -9.52
CA GLY A 252 22.61 14.77 -8.40
C GLY A 252 23.26 14.35 -7.08
N MET A 253 23.34 13.03 -6.81
CA MET A 253 23.94 12.52 -5.58
C MET A 253 25.45 12.68 -5.52
N ALA A 254 26.16 12.52 -6.65
CA ALA A 254 27.61 12.68 -6.74
C ALA A 254 28.04 14.11 -6.37
N GLY A 255 27.24 15.12 -6.71
CA GLY A 255 27.46 16.51 -6.29
C GLY A 255 27.23 16.78 -4.80
N THR A 256 26.66 15.83 -4.04
CA THR A 256 26.40 15.99 -2.60
C THR A 256 27.43 15.24 -1.74
N ASN A 257 28.24 15.98 -0.98
CA ASN A 257 29.33 15.39 -0.17
C ASN A 257 28.88 14.31 0.82
N LYS A 258 27.69 14.44 1.42
CA LYS A 258 27.20 13.51 2.44
C LYS A 258 26.66 12.22 1.83
N ARG A 259 25.79 12.30 0.82
CA ARG A 259 25.17 11.10 0.24
C ARG A 259 26.12 10.36 -0.70
N SER A 260 26.95 11.09 -1.46
CA SER A 260 28.01 10.49 -2.28
C SER A 260 28.90 9.56 -1.45
N ARG A 261 29.34 10.02 -0.27
CA ARG A 261 30.15 9.19 0.65
C ARG A 261 29.39 7.94 1.13
N ALA A 262 28.12 8.08 1.49
CA ALA A 262 27.31 6.96 1.95
C ALA A 262 27.10 5.90 0.84
N ILE A 263 26.83 6.32 -0.41
CA ILE A 263 26.73 5.41 -1.55
C ILE A 263 28.05 4.63 -1.75
N LEU A 264 29.19 5.31 -1.65
CA LEU A 264 30.50 4.67 -1.76
C LEU A 264 30.80 3.71 -0.60
N GLU A 265 30.42 4.06 0.63
CA GLU A 265 30.53 3.17 1.80
C GLU A 265 29.65 1.94 1.65
N GLU A 266 28.41 2.10 1.17
CA GLU A 266 27.50 1.01 0.86
C GLU A 266 28.14 0.06 -0.18
N LEU A 267 28.65 0.60 -1.29
CA LEU A 267 29.28 -0.19 -2.37
C LEU A 267 30.50 -0.98 -1.88
N ASN A 268 31.30 -0.38 -0.99
CA ASN A 268 32.47 -1.03 -0.40
C ASN A 268 32.07 -2.11 0.61
N ASN A 269 30.90 -1.99 1.23
CA ASN A 269 30.37 -2.98 2.15
C ASN A 269 29.53 -4.01 1.40
N ILE A 270 30.19 -4.86 0.61
CA ILE A 270 29.59 -5.92 -0.22
C ILE A 270 28.62 -6.82 0.59
N LYS A 271 28.83 -6.96 1.91
CA LYS A 271 27.93 -7.70 2.80
C LYS A 271 26.52 -7.10 2.92
N LEU A 272 26.38 -5.78 2.75
CA LEU A 272 25.06 -5.11 2.73
C LEU A 272 24.28 -5.46 1.46
N PHE A 273 24.98 -5.75 0.37
CA PHE A 273 24.38 -6.03 -0.93
C PHE A 273 24.23 -7.51 -1.28
N ARG A 274 24.37 -8.41 -0.28
CA ARG A 274 24.14 -9.88 -0.30
C ARG A 274 23.69 -10.43 -1.68
N GLY A 275 24.67 -10.63 -2.58
CA GLY A 275 24.45 -11.23 -3.91
C GLY A 275 24.79 -10.34 -5.11
N LEU A 276 25.08 -9.04 -4.94
CA LEU A 276 25.54 -8.20 -6.06
C LEU A 276 26.98 -8.53 -6.49
N ASP A 277 27.22 -8.47 -7.79
CA ASP A 277 28.52 -8.73 -8.39
C ASP A 277 29.55 -7.67 -7.97
N LYS A 278 30.66 -8.13 -7.38
CA LYS A 278 31.73 -7.25 -6.87
C LYS A 278 32.30 -6.36 -7.97
N VAL A 279 32.50 -6.91 -9.18
CA VAL A 279 33.06 -6.15 -10.30
C VAL A 279 32.10 -5.05 -10.76
N ALA A 280 30.80 -5.31 -10.75
CA ALA A 280 29.77 -4.30 -11.03
C ALA A 280 29.77 -3.18 -9.98
N CYS A 281 29.88 -3.50 -8.69
CA CYS A 281 29.99 -2.50 -7.63
C CYS A 281 31.24 -1.62 -7.79
N GLU A 282 32.40 -2.22 -8.09
CA GLU A 282 33.64 -1.49 -8.34
C GLU A 282 33.53 -0.57 -9.56
N LYS A 283 32.98 -1.07 -10.67
CA LYS A 283 32.74 -0.27 -11.89
C LYS A 283 31.79 0.90 -11.62
N PHE A 284 30.73 0.67 -10.85
CA PHE A 284 29.82 1.73 -10.46
C PHE A 284 30.53 2.77 -9.59
N GLY A 285 31.30 2.35 -8.59
CA GLY A 285 32.06 3.26 -7.74
C GLY A 285 33.03 4.14 -8.53
N ILE A 286 33.78 3.53 -9.47
CA ILE A 286 34.67 4.28 -10.37
C ILE A 286 33.88 5.30 -11.18
N TRP A 287 32.84 4.87 -11.89
CA TRP A 287 32.00 5.76 -12.68
C TRP A 287 31.45 6.90 -11.82
N PHE A 288 30.84 6.58 -10.68
CA PHE A 288 30.20 7.54 -9.77
C PHE A 288 31.18 8.58 -9.21
N THR A 289 32.42 8.21 -8.91
CA THR A 289 33.46 9.17 -8.50
C THR A 289 33.95 10.07 -9.64
N GLN A 290 33.89 9.58 -10.88
CA GLN A 290 34.36 10.32 -12.06
C GLN A 290 33.36 11.35 -12.58
N ILE A 291 32.05 11.15 -12.37
CA ILE A 291 31.04 12.00 -13.01
C ILE A 291 31.10 13.47 -12.56
N GLY A 292 31.55 13.73 -11.32
CA GLY A 292 31.75 15.08 -10.77
C GLY A 292 30.65 16.08 -11.15
N ASP A 293 31.04 17.33 -11.45
CA ASP A 293 30.15 18.37 -11.99
C ASP A 293 29.91 18.24 -13.52
N LEU A 294 30.50 17.24 -14.19
CA LEU A 294 30.56 17.12 -15.66
C LEU A 294 29.50 16.17 -16.24
N GLY A 295 28.40 15.96 -15.52
CA GLY A 295 27.39 14.94 -15.77
C GLY A 295 26.63 14.99 -17.11
N ARG A 296 27.05 15.72 -18.15
CA ARG A 296 26.48 15.58 -19.50
C ARG A 296 27.26 14.63 -20.39
N ASP A 297 28.58 14.52 -20.21
CA ASP A 297 29.43 13.73 -21.11
C ASP A 297 29.39 12.23 -20.79
N HIS A 298 28.97 11.87 -19.58
CA HIS A 298 28.92 10.49 -19.09
C HIS A 298 27.60 9.74 -19.37
N HIS A 299 26.61 10.36 -20.03
CA HIS A 299 25.29 9.74 -20.24
C HIS A 299 25.40 8.48 -21.11
N ASN A 300 26.13 8.56 -22.22
CA ASN A 300 26.30 7.43 -23.14
C ASN A 300 27.12 6.29 -22.53
N GLU A 301 28.10 6.64 -21.70
CA GLU A 301 28.87 5.70 -20.91
C GLU A 301 27.97 4.97 -19.91
N PHE A 302 27.15 5.71 -19.14
CA PHE A 302 26.19 5.12 -18.21
C PHE A 302 25.19 4.21 -18.92
N LYS A 303 24.62 4.65 -20.06
CA LYS A 303 23.76 3.79 -20.90
C LYS A 303 24.46 2.50 -21.34
N THR A 304 25.76 2.57 -21.63
CA THR A 304 26.55 1.39 -22.01
C THR A 304 26.76 0.46 -20.83
N LEU A 305 27.09 1.00 -19.64
CA LEU A 305 27.23 0.24 -18.40
C LEU A 305 25.90 -0.42 -17.99
N MET A 306 24.78 0.27 -18.13
CA MET A 306 23.42 -0.21 -17.85
C MET A 306 22.99 -1.41 -18.70
N LYS A 307 23.67 -1.71 -19.81
CA LYS A 307 23.44 -2.94 -20.58
C LYS A 307 23.93 -4.20 -19.84
N SER A 308 24.83 -4.03 -18.85
CA SER A 308 25.24 -5.12 -17.96
C SER A 308 24.13 -5.37 -16.93
N PRO A 309 23.59 -6.61 -16.83
CA PRO A 309 22.56 -6.94 -15.85
C PRO A 309 23.02 -6.65 -14.41
N HIS A 310 24.26 -7.01 -14.09
CA HIS A 310 24.83 -6.79 -12.77
C HIS A 310 24.97 -5.30 -12.42
N PHE A 311 25.48 -4.48 -13.35
CA PHE A 311 25.58 -3.03 -13.15
C PHE A 311 24.20 -2.40 -12.98
N SER A 312 23.24 -2.78 -13.83
CA SER A 312 21.86 -2.28 -13.74
C SER A 312 21.25 -2.60 -12.38
N GLN A 313 21.56 -3.77 -11.83
CA GLN A 313 21.05 -4.21 -10.55
C GLN A 313 21.66 -3.45 -9.37
N VAL A 314 22.96 -3.11 -9.43
CA VAL A 314 23.62 -2.22 -8.47
C VAL A 314 22.95 -0.85 -8.49
N CYS A 315 22.80 -0.25 -9.67
CA CYS A 315 22.11 1.03 -9.83
C CYS A 315 20.71 1.02 -9.22
N LEU A 316 19.92 -0.01 -9.52
CA LEU A 316 18.55 -0.13 -9.02
C LEU A 316 18.49 -0.32 -7.50
N SER A 317 19.40 -1.11 -6.95
CA SER A 317 19.48 -1.33 -5.50
C SER A 317 19.80 -0.05 -4.76
N LEU A 318 20.74 0.75 -5.28
CA LEU A 318 21.08 2.06 -4.73
C LEU A 318 19.95 3.08 -4.91
N TYR A 319 19.38 3.15 -6.11
CA TYR A 319 18.30 4.09 -6.46
C TYR A 319 17.07 3.90 -5.57
N TRP A 320 16.61 2.66 -5.41
CA TRP A 320 15.47 2.36 -4.53
C TRP A 320 15.83 2.31 -3.04
N GLY A 321 17.09 2.06 -2.69
CA GLY A 321 17.58 2.19 -1.33
C GLY A 321 17.45 3.62 -0.81
N ASP A 322 17.53 4.62 -1.69
CA ASP A 322 17.38 6.03 -1.33
C ASP A 322 15.95 6.55 -1.32
N GLU A 323 15.10 6.03 -2.19
CA GLU A 323 13.66 6.25 -2.05
C GLU A 323 13.18 5.82 -0.67
N ARG A 324 13.78 4.76 -0.11
CA ARG A 324 13.49 4.24 1.22
C ARG A 324 13.78 5.22 2.35
N LEU A 325 14.89 5.97 2.26
CA LEU A 325 15.26 6.96 3.27
C LEU A 325 14.31 8.17 3.34
N GLN A 326 13.44 8.37 2.34
CA GLN A 326 12.44 9.43 2.34
C GLN A 326 11.11 9.01 2.99
N PHE A 327 10.89 7.72 3.22
CA PHE A 327 9.65 7.27 3.86
C PHE A 327 9.72 7.48 5.37
N ALA A 328 8.59 7.88 5.95
CA ALA A 328 8.43 7.89 7.40
C ALA A 328 8.82 6.52 7.97
N GLN A 329 9.69 6.50 8.98
CA GLN A 329 10.09 5.26 9.64
C GLN A 329 9.20 4.96 10.82
N VAL A 330 9.08 3.68 11.15
CA VAL A 330 8.40 3.15 12.33
C VAL A 330 9.43 2.42 13.17
N SER A 331 9.43 2.71 14.47
CA SER A 331 10.32 2.05 15.43
C SER A 331 9.62 0.83 16.02
N LEU A 332 10.26 -0.33 15.92
CA LEU A 332 9.81 -1.61 16.50
C LEU A 332 10.70 -1.95 17.70
N ARG A 333 10.12 -2.10 18.89
CA ARG A 333 10.85 -2.51 20.08
C ARG A 333 10.75 -4.02 20.25
N SER A 334 11.87 -4.71 20.12
CA SER A 334 11.99 -6.16 20.28
C SER A 334 11.80 -6.60 21.74
N GLN A 335 11.59 -7.90 21.94
CA GLN A 335 11.42 -8.52 23.26
C GLN A 335 12.65 -8.32 24.17
N ASP A 336 13.85 -8.27 23.60
CA ASP A 336 15.11 -7.97 24.29
C ASP A 336 15.38 -6.46 24.44
N GLY A 337 14.39 -5.61 24.19
CA GLY A 337 14.42 -4.18 24.43
C GLY A 337 15.17 -3.36 23.37
N LYS A 338 15.65 -3.98 22.28
CA LYS A 338 16.31 -3.25 21.19
C LYS A 338 15.27 -2.59 20.29
N VAL A 339 15.58 -1.40 19.81
CA VAL A 339 14.73 -0.68 18.87
C VAL A 339 15.30 -0.85 17.46
N LEU A 340 14.53 -1.47 16.58
CA LEU A 340 14.82 -1.58 15.16
C LEU A 340 13.90 -0.61 14.39
N LYS A 341 14.35 -0.14 13.24
CA LYS A 341 13.56 0.75 12.38
C LYS A 341 13.20 0.04 11.09
N ILE A 342 11.97 0.27 10.64
CA ILE A 342 11.47 -0.19 9.35
C ILE A 342 10.72 0.95 8.68
N ASP A 343 10.78 1.03 7.36
CA ASP A 343 10.02 2.03 6.61
C ASP A 343 8.54 1.75 6.74
N LYS A 344 7.74 2.79 6.98
CA LYS A 344 6.29 2.68 7.14
C LYS A 344 5.64 1.99 5.94
N SER A 345 6.08 2.30 4.73
CA SER A 345 5.58 1.69 3.48
C SER A 345 5.86 0.20 3.41
N VAL A 346 7.02 -0.25 3.87
CA VAL A 346 7.44 -1.64 3.90
C VAL A 346 6.70 -2.40 4.99
N ALA A 347 6.58 -1.81 6.19
CA ALA A 347 5.87 -2.39 7.31
C ALA A 347 4.40 -2.68 6.99
N VAL A 348 3.72 -1.76 6.29
CA VAL A 348 2.29 -1.94 5.96
C VAL A 348 2.05 -2.81 4.72
N ASP A 349 3.07 -3.07 3.90
CA ASP A 349 2.90 -3.87 2.68
C ASP A 349 2.61 -5.32 3.04
N GLU A 350 3.53 -5.99 3.73
CA GLU A 350 3.44 -7.43 4.00
C GLU A 350 2.77 -7.79 5.33
N SER A 351 2.93 -6.98 6.38
CA SER A 351 2.41 -7.30 7.71
C SER A 351 1.03 -6.68 7.95
N VAL A 352 0.02 -7.55 8.15
CA VAL A 352 -1.34 -7.11 8.49
C VAL A 352 -1.38 -6.52 9.91
N PHE A 353 -0.60 -7.07 10.85
CA PHE A 353 -0.45 -6.54 12.19
C PHE A 353 0.15 -5.13 12.18
N LEU A 354 1.32 -4.94 11.55
CA LEU A 354 1.98 -3.63 11.50
C LEU A 354 1.14 -2.61 10.74
N ARG A 355 0.42 -3.00 9.69
CA ARG A 355 -0.55 -2.14 9.00
C ARG A 355 -1.61 -1.59 9.96
N ARG A 356 -2.20 -2.44 10.80
CA ARG A 356 -3.17 -2.01 11.83
C ARG A 356 -2.53 -1.09 12.85
N CYS A 357 -1.37 -1.48 13.41
CA CYS A 357 -0.66 -0.67 14.40
C CYS A 357 -0.33 0.71 13.84
N VAL A 358 0.26 0.80 12.65
CA VAL A 358 0.66 2.05 11.99
C VAL A 358 -0.53 2.95 11.65
N ARG A 359 -1.71 2.37 11.36
CA ARG A 359 -2.95 3.14 11.14
C ARG A 359 -3.48 3.71 12.46
N CYS A 360 -3.36 2.97 13.55
CA CYS A 360 -3.75 3.42 14.89
C CYS A 360 -2.66 4.23 15.62
N SER A 361 -1.43 4.30 15.09
CA SER A 361 -0.24 4.79 15.80
C SER A 361 -0.12 6.30 15.88
N GLY A 362 -1.21 7.07 15.84
CA GLY A 362 -1.16 8.52 16.08
C GLY A 362 -0.48 8.90 17.41
N TRP A 363 -0.26 7.91 18.30
CA TRP A 363 0.22 8.06 19.67
C TRP A 363 1.45 7.21 20.01
N TRP A 364 1.82 6.23 19.17
CA TRP A 364 2.90 5.29 19.50
C TRP A 364 4.20 5.75 18.84
N THR A 365 5.16 6.17 19.66
CA THR A 365 6.53 6.47 19.21
C THR A 365 7.30 5.20 18.83
N GLU A 366 6.95 4.08 19.46
CA GLU A 366 7.55 2.76 19.24
C GLU A 366 6.49 1.67 19.38
N ILE A 367 6.44 0.73 18.43
CA ILE A 367 5.53 -0.41 18.45
C ILE A 367 6.23 -1.57 19.18
N PRO A 368 5.75 -2.03 20.34
CA PRO A 368 6.31 -3.20 21.00
C PRO A 368 5.95 -4.47 20.23
N VAL A 369 6.95 -5.30 19.94
CA VAL A 369 6.78 -6.61 19.30
C VAL A 369 7.43 -7.68 20.17
N SER A 370 6.71 -8.78 20.42
CA SER A 370 7.19 -9.88 21.28
C SER A 370 8.11 -10.84 20.53
N ILE A 371 9.10 -10.29 19.81
CA ILE A 371 10.04 -11.03 18.95
C ILE A 371 11.47 -10.63 19.34
N ARG A 372 12.39 -11.59 19.44
CA ARG A 372 13.82 -11.33 19.73
C ARG A 372 14.47 -10.51 18.60
N SER A 373 15.42 -9.64 18.93
CA SER A 373 16.05 -8.76 17.92
C SER A 373 16.61 -9.47 16.68
N PRO A 374 17.28 -10.65 16.77
CA PRO A 374 17.84 -11.30 15.59
C PRO A 374 16.75 -11.76 14.62
N VAL A 375 15.67 -12.34 15.16
CA VAL A 375 14.51 -12.82 14.37
C VAL A 375 13.81 -11.62 13.73
N LEU A 376 13.57 -10.58 14.51
CA LEU A 376 12.94 -9.35 14.00
C LEU A 376 13.77 -8.71 12.89
N SER A 377 15.10 -8.67 13.01
CA SER A 377 15.98 -8.17 11.97
C SER A 377 15.84 -8.96 10.67
N SER A 378 15.78 -10.30 10.74
CA SER A 378 15.59 -11.14 9.56
C SER A 378 14.20 -11.00 8.96
N VAL A 379 13.15 -10.78 9.76
CA VAL A 379 11.81 -10.45 9.26
C VAL A 379 11.81 -9.10 8.53
N ILE A 380 12.47 -8.08 9.10
CA ILE A 380 12.59 -6.76 8.46
C ILE A 380 13.33 -6.88 7.11
N ASP A 381 14.45 -7.60 7.07
CA ASP A 381 15.20 -7.88 5.83
C ASP A 381 14.30 -8.55 4.77
N PHE A 382 13.47 -9.51 5.20
CA PHE A 382 12.52 -10.19 4.33
C PHE A 382 11.45 -9.23 3.78
N CYS A 383 10.80 -8.45 4.64
CA CYS A 383 9.80 -7.48 4.21
C CYS A 383 10.38 -6.46 3.22
N TYR A 384 11.59 -5.97 3.44
CA TYR A 384 12.27 -5.08 2.50
C TYR A 384 12.48 -5.73 1.13
N LYS A 385 12.90 -7.00 1.10
CA LYS A 385 13.17 -7.70 -0.16
C LYS A 385 11.92 -8.07 -0.92
N VAL A 386 10.84 -8.42 -0.23
CA VAL A 386 9.52 -8.61 -0.86
C VAL A 386 8.98 -7.29 -1.41
N TRP A 387 9.06 -6.22 -0.62
CA TRP A 387 8.64 -4.89 -1.06
C TRP A 387 9.40 -4.42 -2.30
N ASP A 388 10.73 -4.61 -2.29
CA ASP A 388 11.57 -4.38 -3.47
C ASP A 388 11.03 -5.16 -4.65
N PHE A 389 10.92 -6.49 -4.51
CA PHE A 389 10.43 -7.36 -5.56
C PHE A 389 9.09 -6.88 -6.14
N HIS A 390 8.13 -6.48 -5.31
CA HIS A 390 6.85 -5.93 -5.75
C HIS A 390 7.01 -4.63 -6.56
N LYS A 391 7.91 -3.73 -6.13
CA LYS A 391 8.21 -2.49 -6.87
C LYS A 391 8.90 -2.76 -8.20
N ILE A 392 9.91 -3.64 -8.23
CA ILE A 392 10.62 -4.00 -9.47
C ILE A 392 9.65 -4.68 -10.44
N TYR A 393 8.91 -5.67 -9.95
CA TYR A 393 8.08 -6.54 -10.79
C TYR A 393 6.86 -5.79 -11.31
N GLY A 394 6.19 -5.01 -10.46
CA GLY A 394 5.02 -4.22 -10.87
C GLY A 394 5.32 -3.24 -12.00
N SER A 395 6.56 -2.72 -12.10
CA SER A 395 6.94 -1.72 -13.10
C SER A 395 7.51 -2.27 -14.42
N ARG A 396 7.68 -3.60 -14.59
CA ARG A 396 8.43 -4.17 -15.74
C ARG A 396 7.56 -4.96 -16.73
N ARG A 397 8.05 -5.08 -17.97
CA ARG A 397 7.47 -5.94 -19.02
C ARG A 397 7.73 -7.42 -18.72
N ILE A 398 6.84 -8.30 -19.20
CA ILE A 398 6.82 -9.76 -18.95
C ILE A 398 8.19 -10.45 -19.10
N LYS A 399 9.00 -10.09 -20.11
CA LYS A 399 10.32 -10.72 -20.33
C LYS A 399 11.38 -10.33 -19.29
N GLU A 400 11.34 -9.11 -18.78
CA GLU A 400 12.26 -8.64 -17.72
C GLU A 400 11.80 -9.12 -16.34
N GLY A 401 10.50 -9.40 -16.18
CA GLY A 401 9.92 -9.99 -14.96
C GLY A 401 10.50 -11.37 -14.64
N LEU A 402 10.83 -12.19 -15.65
CA LEU A 402 11.41 -13.52 -15.43
C LEU A 402 12.79 -13.47 -14.76
N VAL A 403 13.67 -12.56 -15.19
CA VAL A 403 15.01 -12.39 -14.59
C VAL A 403 14.90 -11.92 -13.14
N VAL A 404 13.94 -11.04 -12.85
CA VAL A 404 13.67 -10.55 -11.49
C VAL A 404 13.16 -11.68 -10.58
N VAL A 405 12.31 -12.56 -11.11
CA VAL A 405 11.81 -13.75 -10.40
C VAL A 405 12.94 -14.73 -10.08
N ASP A 406 13.84 -15.00 -11.02
CA ASP A 406 14.98 -15.91 -10.79
C ASP A 406 15.95 -15.34 -9.75
N HIS A 407 16.21 -14.03 -9.79
CA HIS A 407 17.03 -13.37 -8.78
C HIS A 407 16.38 -13.44 -7.39
N PHE A 408 15.08 -13.14 -7.30
CA PHE A 408 14.35 -13.24 -6.04
C PHE A 408 14.34 -14.68 -5.49
N ARG A 409 14.24 -15.68 -6.37
CA ARG A 409 14.40 -17.10 -6.01
C ARG A 409 15.75 -17.42 -5.40
N GLY A 410 16.82 -16.94 -6.03
CA GLY A 410 18.18 -17.09 -5.52
C GLY A 410 18.31 -16.49 -4.12
N TRP A 411 17.83 -15.26 -3.96
CA TRP A 411 17.85 -14.56 -2.67
C TRP A 411 17.04 -15.28 -1.58
N VAL A 412 15.83 -15.76 -1.87
CA VAL A 412 15.01 -16.56 -0.93
C VAL A 412 15.75 -17.82 -0.49
N THR A 413 16.44 -18.49 -1.41
CA THR A 413 17.22 -19.70 -1.10
C THR A 413 18.36 -19.38 -0.13
N GLU A 414 19.09 -18.30 -0.37
CA GLU A 414 20.16 -17.84 0.53
C GLU A 414 19.61 -17.35 1.88
N PHE A 415 18.47 -16.66 1.88
CA PHE A 415 17.78 -16.22 3.09
C PHE A 415 17.46 -17.41 3.99
N LEU A 416 16.85 -18.47 3.46
CA LEU A 416 16.52 -19.66 4.24
C LEU A 416 17.78 -20.37 4.76
N LYS A 417 18.83 -20.50 3.93
CA LYS A 417 20.11 -21.09 4.35
C LYS A 417 20.76 -20.32 5.49
N ASN A 418 20.77 -18.98 5.41
CA ASN A 418 21.38 -18.12 6.42
C ASN A 418 20.58 -18.06 7.73
N ASN A 419 19.31 -18.44 7.71
CA ASN A 419 18.42 -18.41 8.87
C ASN A 419 17.98 -19.82 9.31
N ILE A 420 18.67 -20.87 8.87
CA ILE A 420 18.27 -22.26 9.10
C ILE A 420 18.06 -22.58 10.59
N ASP A 421 18.94 -22.05 11.45
CA ASP A 421 18.92 -22.28 12.91
C ASP A 421 17.77 -21.57 13.63
N MET A 422 17.07 -20.66 12.93
CA MET A 422 15.99 -19.84 13.49
C MET A 422 14.70 -19.90 12.67
N LEU A 423 14.53 -20.92 11.81
CA LEU A 423 13.34 -21.06 10.97
C LEU A 423 12.04 -21.21 11.77
N SER A 424 12.07 -21.97 12.88
CA SER A 424 10.91 -22.12 13.77
C SER A 424 10.50 -20.77 14.37
N GLU A 425 11.48 -19.97 14.80
CA GLU A 425 11.21 -18.65 15.37
C GLU A 425 10.75 -17.64 14.30
N LEU A 426 11.27 -17.77 13.07
CA LEU A 426 10.79 -16.97 11.93
C LEU A 426 9.34 -17.31 11.58
N TYR A 427 8.95 -18.58 11.66
CA TYR A 427 7.56 -18.99 11.48
C TYR A 427 6.64 -18.36 12.54
N GLU A 428 6.99 -18.47 13.82
CA GLU A 428 6.24 -17.87 14.92
C GLU A 428 6.16 -16.34 14.80
N ALA A 429 7.26 -15.69 14.41
CA ALA A 429 7.29 -14.25 14.18
C ALA A 429 6.41 -13.85 12.97
N ALA A 430 6.40 -14.66 11.91
CA ALA A 430 5.58 -14.42 10.73
C ALA A 430 4.09 -14.59 11.04
N ASP A 431 3.72 -15.56 11.87
CA ASP A 431 2.35 -15.75 12.35
C ASP A 431 1.91 -14.56 13.23
N PHE A 432 2.74 -14.18 14.22
CA PHE A 432 2.46 -13.03 15.09
C PHE A 432 2.29 -11.72 14.33
N LEU A 433 3.17 -11.46 13.35
CA LEU A 433 3.10 -10.25 12.51
C LEU A 433 2.09 -10.38 11.36
N GLU A 434 1.44 -11.53 11.22
CA GLU A 434 0.53 -11.86 10.13
C GLU A 434 1.15 -11.54 8.75
N ILE A 435 2.27 -12.21 8.44
CA ILE A 435 3.02 -12.12 7.18
C ILE A 435 2.88 -13.45 6.41
N PRO A 436 1.84 -13.61 5.57
CA PRO A 436 1.53 -14.90 4.94
C PRO A 436 2.65 -15.45 4.06
N SER A 437 3.36 -14.56 3.37
CA SER A 437 4.46 -14.90 2.47
C SER A 437 5.65 -15.53 3.22
N LEU A 438 5.97 -15.02 4.41
CA LEU A 438 7.03 -15.56 5.26
C LEU A 438 6.60 -16.84 5.98
N MET A 439 5.34 -16.93 6.44
CA MET A 439 4.80 -18.17 7.01
C MET A 439 4.89 -19.33 6.00
N LEU A 440 4.48 -19.09 4.76
CA LEU A 440 4.55 -20.09 3.69
C LEU A 440 5.98 -20.54 3.39
N LEU A 441 6.96 -19.64 3.56
CA LEU A 441 8.38 -19.92 3.34
C LEU A 441 9.05 -20.70 4.45
N THR A 442 8.47 -20.67 5.65
CA THR A 442 9.04 -21.27 6.85
C THR A 442 8.31 -22.55 7.27
N THR A 443 7.39 -23.05 6.45
CA THR A 443 6.73 -24.35 6.67
C THR A 443 7.72 -25.51 6.50
N GLU A 444 7.47 -26.60 7.22
CA GLU A 444 8.31 -27.81 7.23
C GLU A 444 8.65 -28.29 5.79
N ASP A 445 7.66 -28.32 4.89
CA ASP A 445 7.83 -28.71 3.48
C ASP A 445 8.90 -27.90 2.73
N VAL A 446 9.03 -26.61 3.04
CA VAL A 446 10.02 -25.71 2.42
C VAL A 446 11.37 -25.85 3.10
N THR A 447 11.40 -26.04 4.42
CA THR A 447 12.63 -26.27 5.17
C THR A 447 13.33 -27.57 4.77
N ASP A 448 12.56 -28.63 4.51
CA ASP A 448 13.04 -29.93 4.06
C ASP A 448 13.74 -29.88 2.69
N LEU A 449 13.40 -28.88 1.86
CA LEU A 449 14.06 -28.65 0.57
C LEU A 449 15.42 -27.96 0.71
N VAL A 450 15.62 -27.19 1.78
CA VAL A 450 16.86 -26.44 2.02
C VAL A 450 17.88 -27.30 2.78
N THR A 451 17.42 -28.22 3.62
CA THR A 451 18.25 -29.15 4.41
C THR A 451 18.77 -30.33 3.60
N ARG A 452 18.09 -30.72 2.51
CA ARG A 452 18.51 -31.86 1.68
C ARG A 452 19.56 -31.45 0.63
N PRO A 453 20.61 -32.26 0.40
CA PRO A 453 21.58 -32.03 -0.67
C PRO A 453 20.91 -31.87 -2.04
N LEU A 454 21.31 -30.81 -2.76
CA LEU A 454 20.73 -30.35 -4.04
C LEU A 454 20.76 -31.40 -5.17
N ASP A 455 21.53 -32.46 -4.98
CA ASP A 455 21.83 -33.55 -5.91
C ASP A 455 20.57 -34.35 -6.32
N LYS A 456 19.46 -34.19 -5.58
CA LYS A 456 18.14 -34.78 -5.89
C LYS A 456 17.01 -33.74 -6.03
N ALA A 457 17.32 -32.44 -5.99
CA ALA A 457 16.33 -31.36 -5.92
C ALA A 457 15.71 -30.95 -7.28
N SER A 458 16.27 -31.42 -8.40
CA SER A 458 15.76 -31.12 -9.75
C SER A 458 14.35 -31.68 -10.02
N VAL A 459 13.91 -32.68 -9.24
CA VAL A 459 12.58 -33.29 -9.37
C VAL A 459 11.51 -32.56 -8.53
N LEU A 460 11.91 -31.83 -7.48
CA LEU A 460 10.99 -31.13 -6.55
C LEU A 460 10.83 -29.64 -6.85
N SER A 461 11.80 -28.98 -7.52
CA SER A 461 11.67 -27.59 -7.97
C SER A 461 10.54 -27.38 -8.99
N GLY A 462 9.98 -28.46 -9.54
CA GLY A 462 9.01 -28.42 -10.62
C GLY A 462 7.54 -28.29 -10.22
N LYS A 463 7.11 -28.50 -8.95
CA LYS A 463 5.66 -28.64 -8.70
C LYS A 463 4.98 -27.91 -7.54
N VAL A 464 5.57 -27.57 -6.38
CA VAL A 464 4.67 -27.10 -5.26
C VAL A 464 5.09 -25.92 -4.38
N SER A 465 6.35 -25.59 -4.09
CA SER A 465 6.63 -24.50 -3.13
C SER A 465 6.79 -23.12 -3.78
N PHE A 466 7.65 -23.01 -4.81
CA PHE A 466 8.02 -21.70 -5.33
C PHE A 466 6.93 -21.05 -6.19
N SER A 467 6.23 -21.82 -7.02
CA SER A 467 5.07 -21.31 -7.77
C SER A 467 3.97 -20.84 -6.83
N ARG A 468 3.73 -21.56 -5.73
CA ARG A 468 2.69 -21.20 -4.74
C ARG A 468 3.09 -19.97 -3.94
N MET A 469 4.37 -19.85 -3.59
CA MET A 469 4.94 -18.64 -2.98
C MET A 469 4.82 -17.44 -3.92
N LEU A 470 5.28 -17.59 -5.16
CA LEU A 470 5.11 -16.56 -6.18
C LEU A 470 3.64 -16.21 -6.39
N SER A 471 2.74 -17.19 -6.46
CA SER A 471 1.30 -16.95 -6.55
C SER A 471 0.76 -16.17 -5.35
N SER A 472 1.25 -16.44 -4.13
CA SER A 472 0.86 -15.66 -2.94
C SER A 472 1.38 -14.22 -2.98
N LEU A 473 2.57 -14.00 -3.54
CA LEU A 473 3.14 -12.67 -3.77
C LEU A 473 2.41 -11.94 -4.93
N PHE A 474 2.00 -12.67 -5.96
CA PHE A 474 1.33 -12.14 -7.15
C PHE A 474 -0.16 -11.88 -6.96
N PHE A 475 -0.84 -12.51 -5.99
CA PHE A 475 -2.26 -12.27 -5.72
C PHE A 475 -2.57 -10.80 -5.40
N LYS A 476 -1.57 -10.00 -4.96
CA LYS A 476 -1.73 -8.54 -4.76
C LYS A 476 -1.95 -7.74 -6.05
N PHE A 477 -1.69 -8.30 -7.23
CA PHE A 477 -1.69 -7.58 -8.51
C PHE A 477 -2.76 -8.06 -9.52
N THR A 478 -3.58 -9.04 -9.14
CA THR A 478 -4.74 -9.53 -9.91
C THR A 478 -6.01 -9.23 -9.16
#